data_AF-A0A2H5QRY9-F1
#
_entry.id   AF-A0A2H5QRY9-F1
#
_cell.length_a   1.000
_cell.length_b   1.000
_cell.length_c   1.000
_cell.angle_alpha   90.00
_cell.angle_beta   90.00
_cell.angle_gamma   90.00
#
_symmetry.space_group_name_H-M   'P 1'
#
loop_
_entity.id
_entity.type
_entity.pdbx_description
1 polymer ?
#
loop_
_entity_poly.entity_id
_entity_poly.type
_entity_poly.pdbx_seq_one_letter_code
_entity_poly.pdbx_strand_id
1 'polypeptide(L)'
;MWEPTVVNLAHAYRKLKIYHEAISCYERALTLLNRSLSTYAGLAYTYHLQALWLKPDDQFCTEMLSLALVDEGRHGIDPKIEFE
;
A
#
# COMPACT_ATOMS: atom_id res chain seq x y z
N MET A 1 14.57 -10.58 9.72
CA MET A 1 13.44 -9.73 10.15
C MET A 1 13.59 -8.32 9.55
N TRP A 2 13.52 -8.18 8.21
CA TRP A 2 13.66 -6.89 7.48
C TRP A 2 12.39 -6.53 6.70
N GLU A 3 11.35 -7.33 6.81
CA GLU A 3 10.14 -7.18 6.01
C GLU A 3 9.25 -6.00 6.46
N PRO A 4 8.98 -5.78 7.77
CA PRO A 4 8.19 -4.62 8.19
C PRO A 4 8.84 -3.29 7.80
N THR A 5 10.18 -3.25 7.78
CA THR A 5 10.92 -2.06 7.35
C THR A 5 10.80 -1.81 5.86
N VAL A 6 10.87 -2.86 5.02
CA VAL A 6 10.67 -2.73 3.56
C VAL A 6 9.23 -2.37 3.21
N VAL A 7 8.24 -2.94 3.91
CA VAL A 7 6.82 -2.58 3.75
C VAL A 7 6.60 -1.13 4.14
N ASN A 8 7.04 -0.70 5.33
CA ASN A 8 6.90 0.70 5.77
C ASN A 8 7.56 1.70 4.80
N LEU A 9 8.71 1.33 4.23
CA LEU A 9 9.35 2.11 3.19
C LEU A 9 8.48 2.22 1.92
N ALA A 10 7.85 1.13 1.50
CA ALA A 10 6.90 1.14 0.38
C ALA A 10 5.68 2.04 0.65
N HIS A 11 5.13 2.03 1.87
CA HIS A 11 4.07 2.95 2.29
C HIS A 11 4.53 4.42 2.21
N ALA A 12 5.77 4.72 2.61
CA ALA A 12 6.34 6.07 2.52
C ALA A 12 6.50 6.51 1.06
N TYR A 13 7.07 5.67 0.19
CA TYR A 13 7.19 5.96 -1.24
C TYR A 13 5.84 6.19 -1.92
N ARG A 14 4.82 5.38 -1.57
CA ARG A 14 3.45 5.56 -2.07
C ARG A 14 2.87 6.93 -1.69
N LYS A 15 3.06 7.37 -0.44
CA LYS A 15 2.62 8.70 0.03
C LYS A 15 3.37 9.84 -0.65
N LEU A 16 4.64 9.63 -1.02
CA LEU A 16 5.44 10.56 -1.82
C LEU A 16 5.10 10.53 -3.32
N LYS A 17 4.17 9.68 -3.76
CA LYS A 17 3.77 9.47 -5.17
C LYS A 17 4.89 8.88 -6.03
N ILE A 18 5.87 8.27 -5.38
CA ILE A 18 7.03 7.61 -5.97
C ILE A 18 6.65 6.13 -6.17
N TYR A 19 5.81 5.87 -7.17
CA TYR A 19 5.11 4.58 -7.31
C TYR A 19 6.02 3.41 -7.71
N HIS A 20 7.03 3.67 -8.53
CA HIS A 20 7.89 2.62 -9.06
C HIS A 20 8.80 2.01 -7.98
N GLU A 21 9.36 2.82 -7.09
CA GLU A 21 10.14 2.35 -5.93
C GLU A 21 9.24 1.69 -4.89
N ALA A 22 8.01 2.19 -4.70
CA ALA A 22 7.02 1.54 -3.84
C ALA A 22 6.72 0.11 -4.33
N ILE A 23 6.45 -0.06 -5.63
CA ILE A 23 6.24 -1.37 -6.27
C ILE A 23 7.46 -2.28 -6.06
N SER A 24 8.67 -1.78 -6.34
CA SER A 24 9.91 -2.55 -6.16
C SER A 24 10.10 -3.00 -4.71
N CYS A 25 9.76 -2.16 -3.73
CA CYS A 25 9.83 -2.52 -2.31
C CYS A 25 8.81 -3.62 -1.96
N TYR A 26 7.57 -3.51 -2.42
CA TYR A 26 6.55 -4.53 -2.19
C TYR A 26 6.90 -5.87 -2.87
N GLU A 27 7.41 -5.86 -4.10
CA GLU A 27 7.87 -7.08 -4.79
C GLU A 27 9.01 -7.75 -4.04
N ARG A 28 9.99 -6.97 -3.55
CA ARG A 28 11.06 -7.48 -2.70
C ARG A 28 10.51 -8.09 -1.40
N ALA A 29 9.53 -7.46 -0.76
CA ALA A 29 8.89 -8.02 0.43
C ALA A 29 8.21 -9.37 0.12
N LEU A 30 7.55 -9.50 -1.03
CA LEU A 30 6.92 -10.75 -1.48
C LEU A 30 7.92 -11.87 -1.77
N THR A 31 9.13 -11.55 -2.23
CA THR A 31 10.21 -12.55 -2.44
C THR A 31 10.78 -13.11 -1.13
N LEU A 32 10.63 -12.39 -0.02
CA LEU A 32 11.20 -12.74 1.29
C LEU A 32 10.32 -13.71 2.11
N LEU A 33 9.47 -14.50 1.44
CA LEU A 33 8.62 -15.57 1.98
C LEU A 33 7.37 -15.15 2.77
N ASN A 34 7.15 -13.87 3.06
CA ASN A 34 5.89 -13.43 3.66
C ASN A 34 4.95 -12.86 2.60
N ARG A 35 4.15 -13.76 2.01
CA ARG A 35 2.97 -13.41 1.21
C ARG A 35 1.86 -12.87 2.11
N SER A 36 2.15 -11.81 2.85
CA SER A 36 1.14 -11.19 3.70
C SER A 36 0.06 -10.57 2.81
N LEU A 37 -1.19 -10.74 3.21
CA LEU A 37 -2.33 -10.10 2.54
C LEU A 37 -2.15 -8.57 2.47
N SER A 38 -1.51 -7.97 3.48
CA SER A 38 -1.20 -6.54 3.52
C SER A 38 -0.19 -6.11 2.46
N THR A 39 0.81 -6.93 2.15
CA THR A 39 1.81 -6.63 1.11
C THR A 39 1.17 -6.68 -0.28
N TYR A 40 0.31 -7.66 -0.53
CA TYR A 40 -0.48 -7.72 -1.77
C TYR A 40 -1.46 -6.56 -1.90
N ALA A 41 -2.17 -6.22 -0.82
CA ALA A 41 -3.08 -5.07 -0.79
C ALA A 41 -2.32 -3.76 -1.08
N GLY A 42 -1.17 -3.55 -0.44
CA GLY A 42 -0.31 -2.40 -0.68
C GLY A 42 0.21 -2.32 -2.11
N LEU A 43 0.63 -3.44 -2.70
CA LEU A 43 1.07 -3.51 -4.09
C LEU A 43 -0.07 -3.18 -5.08
N ALA A 44 -1.23 -3.84 -4.93
CA ALA A 44 -2.41 -3.59 -5.77
C ALA A 44 -2.85 -2.13 -5.68
N TYR A 45 -2.83 -1.57 -4.47
CA TYR A 45 -3.18 -0.19 -4.25
C TYR A 45 -2.20 0.79 -4.90
N THR A 46 -0.91 0.45 -4.90
CA THR A 46 0.14 1.25 -5.55
C THR A 46 -0.01 1.24 -7.07
N TYR A 47 -0.29 0.08 -7.68
CA TYR A 47 -0.59 -0.02 -9.12
C TYR A 47 -1.82 0.79 -9.51
N HIS A 48 -2.86 0.73 -8.67
CA HIS A 48 -4.09 1.47 -8.87
C HIS A 48 -3.88 2.98 -8.88
N LEU A 49 -3.10 3.47 -7.91
CA LEU A 49 -2.68 4.87 -7.88
C LEU A 49 -1.89 5.23 -9.15
N GLN A 50 -0.89 4.43 -9.53
CA GLN A 50 -0.08 4.70 -10.73
C GLN A 50 -0.95 4.79 -12.00
N ALA A 51 -1.95 3.91 -12.16
CA ALA A 51 -2.87 3.94 -13.28
C ALA A 51 -3.72 5.23 -13.31
N LEU A 52 -4.24 5.66 -12.17
CA LEU A 52 -5.01 6.90 -12.06
C LEU A 52 -4.15 8.14 -12.36
N TRP A 53 -2.87 8.13 -11.99
CA TRP A 53 -1.93 9.20 -12.36
C TRP A 53 -1.73 9.34 -13.87
N LEU A 54 -1.79 8.24 -14.61
CA LEU A 54 -1.69 8.24 -16.06
C LEU A 54 -3.01 8.64 -16.73
N LYS A 55 -4.14 8.30 -16.10
CA LYS A 55 -5.48 8.57 -16.65
C LYS A 55 -6.47 8.96 -15.53
N PRO A 56 -6.51 10.24 -15.14
CA PRO A 56 -7.30 10.71 -14.00
C PRO A 56 -8.82 10.66 -14.23
N ASP A 57 -9.28 10.65 -15.48
CA ASP A 57 -10.72 10.62 -15.84
C ASP A 57 -11.32 9.20 -15.79
N ASP A 58 -10.56 8.20 -15.35
CA ASP A 58 -11.07 6.84 -15.21
C ASP A 58 -11.96 6.72 -13.96
N GLN A 59 -13.27 6.77 -14.19
CA GLN A 59 -14.29 6.75 -13.13
C GLN A 59 -14.20 5.48 -12.27
N PHE A 60 -13.99 4.32 -12.89
CA PHE A 60 -13.87 3.06 -12.18
C PHE A 60 -12.64 3.06 -11.26
N CYS A 61 -11.51 3.58 -11.75
CA CYS A 61 -10.32 3.71 -10.93
C CYS A 61 -10.52 4.71 -9.77
N THR A 62 -11.19 5.82 -10.01
CA THR A 62 -11.45 6.81 -8.97
C THR A 62 -12.33 6.27 -7.83
N GLU A 63 -13.38 5.51 -8.17
CA GLU A 63 -14.28 4.89 -7.19
C GLU A 63 -13.56 3.83 -6.34
N MET A 64 -12.78 2.95 -6.97
CA MET A 64 -12.02 1.91 -6.24
C MET A 64 -10.93 2.49 -5.34
N LEU A 65 -10.28 3.58 -5.75
CA LEU A 65 -9.33 4.32 -4.91
C LEU A 65 -10.02 4.92 -3.68
N SER A 66 -11.17 5.55 -3.88
CA SER A 66 -11.93 6.19 -2.80
C SER A 66 -12.37 5.17 -1.75
N LEU A 67 -12.80 3.98 -2.18
CA LEU A 67 -13.13 2.87 -1.29
C LEU A 67 -11.92 2.36 -0.50
N ALA A 68 -10.78 2.16 -1.17
CA ALA A 68 -9.55 1.70 -0.53
C ALA A 68 -9.01 2.69 0.51
N LEU A 69 -9.08 4.00 0.24
CA LEU A 69 -8.70 5.05 1.20
C LEU A 69 -9.57 5.05 2.46
N VAL A 70 -10.87 4.83 2.28
CA VAL A 70 -11.84 4.77 3.38
C VAL A 70 -11.61 3.53 4.25
N ASP A 71 -11.09 2.44 3.70
CA ASP A 71 -10.71 1.23 4.44
C ASP A 71 -9.39 1.41 5.21
N GLU A 72 -8.34 1.96 4.59
CA GLU A 72 -7.07 2.26 5.27
C GLU A 72 -7.26 3.22 6.46
N GLY A 73 -8.18 4.18 6.36
CA GLY A 73 -8.50 5.10 7.47
C GLY A 73 -9.07 4.41 8.72
N ARG A 74 -9.64 3.21 8.57
CA ARG A 74 -10.21 2.43 9.68
C ARG A 74 -9.16 1.52 10.33
N HIS A 75 -8.23 0.98 9.55
CA HIS A 75 -7.12 0.16 10.05
C HIS A 75 -5.96 0.99 10.65
N GLY A 76 -5.94 2.31 10.47
CA GLY A 76 -5.02 3.22 11.17
C GLY A 76 -5.37 3.49 12.64
N ILE A 77 -6.47 2.94 13.15
CA ILE A 77 -6.86 3.03 14.56
C ILE A 77 -6.44 1.71 15.23
N ASP A 78 -5.20 1.67 15.69
CA ASP A 78 -4.63 0.54 16.43
C ASP A 78 -5.45 0.30 17.72
N PRO A 79 -6.12 -0.87 17.90
CA PRO A 79 -6.75 -1.19 19.17
C PRO A 79 -5.67 -1.60 20.17
N LYS A 80 -5.24 -0.61 20.97
CA LYS A 80 -4.59 -0.75 22.28
C LYS A 80 -3.28 -1.55 22.31
N ILE A 81 -2.18 -0.81 22.41
CA ILE A 81 -0.98 -1.27 23.09
C ILE A 81 -1.32 -1.36 24.60
N GLU A 82 -1.71 -2.55 25.08
CA GLU A 82 -1.67 -2.86 26.51
C GLU A 82 -0.24 -3.35 26.83
N PHE A 83 0.52 -2.51 27.51
CA PHE A 83 1.77 -2.89 28.17
C PHE A 83 1.40 -3.64 29.47
N GLU A 84 1.81 -4.90 29.58
CA GLU A 84 2.15 -5.52 30.88
C GLU A 84 3.63 -5.31 31.17
#